data_AF-A0A225VL15-F1
#
_entry.id   AF-A0A225VL15-F1
#
_cell.length_a   1.000
_cell.length_b   1.000
_cell.length_c   1.000
_cell.angle_alpha   90.00
_cell.angle_beta   90.00
_cell.angle_gamma   90.00
#
_symmetry.space_group_name_H-M   'P 1'
#
loop_
_entity.id
_entity.type
_entity.pdbx_description
1 polymer ?
#
loop_
_entity_poly.entity_id
_entity_poly.type
_entity_poly.pdbx_seq_one_letter_code
_entity_poly.pdbx_strand_id
1 'polypeptide(L)'
;MSEETVTAAIKRCKGDKACGPDDLGNEWYLDHFDSVAPILTLVFNNSFNTGVIPRSFDEAFIFSSSKGGDTSQPLNYRPIALLNTDYKILTRVLAWRVRTHTTQLFHRTQFGYAPGRNIRDAIDLLKHQKLHVRTMQQ
;
A
#
# COMPACT_ATOMS: atom_id res chain seq x y z
N MET A 1 3.95 -18.59 3.01
CA MET A 1 4.86 -17.48 2.67
C MET A 1 6.25 -17.95 3.00
N SER A 2 7.23 -17.75 2.12
CA SER A 2 8.63 -18.11 2.39
C SER A 2 9.37 -16.99 3.10
N GLU A 3 10.41 -17.32 3.85
CA GLU A 3 11.29 -16.34 4.50
C GLU A 3 11.93 -15.41 3.48
N GLU A 4 12.33 -15.91 2.31
CA GLU A 4 12.85 -15.10 1.21
C GLU A 4 11.85 -14.01 0.79
N THR A 5 10.56 -14.35 0.69
CA THR A 5 9.52 -13.39 0.32
C THR A 5 9.35 -12.32 1.40
N VAL A 6 9.40 -12.71 2.67
CA VAL A 6 9.29 -11.79 3.82
C VAL A 6 10.52 -10.88 3.89
N THR A 7 11.72 -11.43 3.77
CA THR A 7 12.98 -10.67 3.69
C THR A 7 12.97 -9.68 2.53
N ALA A 8 12.52 -10.10 1.35
CA ALA A 8 12.38 -9.19 0.20
C ALA A 8 11.34 -8.09 0.44
N ALA A 9 10.29 -8.36 1.22
CA ALA A 9 9.32 -7.36 1.63
C ALA A 9 9.91 -6.37 2.64
N ILE A 10 10.67 -6.84 3.64
CA ILE A 10 11.37 -6.00 4.62
C ILE A 10 12.36 -5.06 3.91
N LYS A 11 13.22 -5.60 3.04
CA LYS A 11 14.23 -4.82 2.28
C LYS A 11 13.64 -3.76 1.34
N ARG A 12 12.33 -3.82 1.07
CA ARG A 12 11.59 -2.80 0.31
C ARG A 12 11.01 -1.68 1.18
N CYS A 13 11.10 -1.78 2.50
CA CYS A 13 10.79 -0.66 3.39
C CYS A 13 11.69 0.53 3.05
N LYS A 14 11.13 1.73 3.11
CA LYS A 14 11.90 2.97 2.98
C LYS A 14 12.14 3.52 4.36
N GLY A 15 13.37 3.89 4.67
CA GLY A 15 13.67 4.63 5.90
C GLY A 15 13.00 6.02 5.93
N ASP A 16 13.21 6.70 7.04
CA ASP A 16 12.68 8.01 7.39
C ASP A 16 11.15 8.03 7.30
N LYS A 17 10.51 7.06 7.97
CA LYS A 17 9.06 6.91 8.04
C LYS A 17 8.65 6.78 9.49
N ALA A 18 7.55 7.44 9.86
CA ALA A 18 7.01 7.33 11.21
C ALA A 18 6.59 5.88 11.53
N CYS A 19 6.91 5.44 12.74
CA CYS A 19 6.51 4.16 13.33
C CYS A 19 5.01 4.14 13.67
N GLY A 20 4.52 2.94 13.99
CA GLY A 20 3.21 2.75 14.60
C GLY A 20 3.28 2.77 16.13
N PRO A 21 2.21 2.35 16.82
CA PRO A 21 2.14 2.28 18.28
C PRO A 21 3.21 1.44 19.00
N ASP A 22 3.88 0.52 18.30
CA ASP A 22 4.93 -0.33 18.85
C ASP A 22 6.32 0.32 18.91
N ASP A 23 6.46 1.54 18.38
CA ASP A 23 7.71 2.28 18.21
C ASP A 23 8.79 1.56 17.36
N LEU A 24 8.43 0.49 16.65
CA LEU A 24 9.32 -0.24 15.75
C LEU A 24 9.21 0.34 14.32
N GLY A 25 10.09 1.30 14.05
CA GLY A 25 10.25 1.94 12.73
C GLY A 25 10.81 0.99 11.66
N ASN A 26 10.76 1.44 10.39
CA ASN A 26 11.24 0.66 9.26
C ASN A 26 12.73 0.28 9.37
N GLU A 27 13.54 1.17 9.93
CA GLU A 27 14.97 1.03 10.18
C GLU A 27 15.27 -0.18 11.04
N TRP A 28 14.50 -0.36 12.13
CA TRP A 28 14.69 -1.49 13.02
C TRP A 28 14.53 -2.82 12.28
N TYR A 29 13.52 -2.95 11.43
CA TYR A 29 13.33 -4.15 10.60
C TYR A 29 14.43 -4.30 9.53
N LEU A 30 14.90 -3.20 8.94
CA LEU A 30 15.99 -3.21 7.97
C LEU A 30 17.33 -3.63 8.59
N ASP A 31 17.59 -3.27 9.84
CA ASP A 31 18.82 -3.60 10.57
C ASP A 31 18.81 -5.03 11.13
N HIS A 32 17.62 -5.58 11.41
CA HIS A 32 17.45 -6.87 12.10
C HIS A 32 16.74 -7.94 11.25
N PHE A 33 16.69 -7.77 9.92
CA PHE A 33 15.88 -8.62 9.04
C PHE A 33 16.26 -10.11 9.14
N ASP A 34 17.54 -10.44 9.32
CA ASP A 34 18.00 -11.84 9.41
C ASP A 34 17.38 -12.58 10.60
N SER A 35 17.20 -11.88 11.73
CA SER A 35 16.61 -12.46 12.95
C SER A 35 15.08 -12.43 12.94
N VAL A 36 14.50 -11.39 12.34
CA VAL A 36 13.05 -11.11 12.41
C VAL A 36 12.27 -11.81 11.29
N ALA A 37 12.85 -11.97 10.10
CA ALA A 37 12.14 -12.56 8.97
C ALA A 37 11.62 -13.99 9.25
N PRO A 38 12.36 -14.90 9.92
CA PRO A 38 11.84 -16.21 10.28
C PRO A 38 10.63 -16.14 11.22
N ILE A 39 10.67 -15.24 12.21
CA ILE A 39 9.60 -15.04 13.19
C ILE A 39 8.34 -14.51 12.50
N LEU A 40 8.48 -13.44 11.69
CA LEU A 40 7.37 -12.88 10.92
C LEU A 40 6.79 -13.90 9.95
N THR A 41 7.63 -14.75 9.34
CA THR A 41 7.17 -15.81 8.44
C THR A 41 6.26 -16.80 9.17
N LEU A 42 6.63 -17.21 10.39
CA LEU A 42 5.79 -18.07 11.22
C LEU A 42 4.43 -17.39 11.55
N VAL A 43 4.47 -16.14 12.00
CA VAL A 43 3.27 -15.37 12.35
C VAL A 43 2.35 -15.20 11.14
N PHE A 44 2.89 -14.77 10.00
CA PHE A 44 2.11 -14.52 8.78
C PHE A 44 1.49 -15.81 8.23
N ASN A 45 2.22 -16.93 8.28
CA ASN A 45 1.68 -18.22 7.87
C ASN A 45 0.58 -18.71 8.81
N ASN A 46 0.74 -18.52 10.13
CA ASN A 46 -0.32 -18.81 11.08
C ASN A 46 -1.57 -17.99 10.75
N SER A 47 -1.44 -16.66 10.61
CA SER A 47 -2.57 -15.80 10.28
C SER A 47 -3.24 -16.15 8.96
N PHE A 48 -2.46 -16.53 7.95
CA PHE A 48 -3.02 -16.95 6.66
C PHE A 48 -3.81 -18.26 6.78
N ASN A 49 -3.36 -19.20 7.61
CA ASN A 49 -3.99 -20.51 7.76
C ASN A 49 -5.21 -20.48 8.70
N THR A 50 -5.17 -19.65 9.74
CA THR A 50 -6.22 -19.59 10.77
C THR A 50 -7.25 -18.49 10.51
N GLY A 51 -6.91 -17.50 9.69
CA GLY A 51 -7.71 -16.28 9.51
C GLY A 51 -7.62 -15.32 10.70
N VAL A 52 -6.75 -15.58 11.68
CA VAL A 52 -6.59 -14.77 12.89
C VAL A 52 -5.31 -13.94 12.81
N ILE A 53 -5.43 -12.62 13.00
CA ILE A 53 -4.29 -11.70 13.01
C ILE A 53 -3.87 -11.33 14.44
N PRO A 54 -2.59 -10.98 14.66
CA PRO A 54 -2.16 -10.36 15.91
C PRO A 54 -2.98 -9.11 16.23
N ARG A 55 -3.33 -8.92 17.51
CA ARG A 55 -4.09 -7.73 17.97
C ARG A 55 -3.39 -6.41 17.64
N SER A 56 -2.05 -6.41 17.64
CA SER A 56 -1.24 -5.24 17.29
C SER A 56 -1.43 -4.78 15.83
N PHE A 57 -2.04 -5.59 14.95
CA PHE A 57 -2.32 -5.18 13.57
C PHE A 57 -3.54 -4.26 13.47
N ASP A 58 -4.41 -4.27 14.49
CA ASP A 58 -5.58 -3.40 14.58
C ASP A 58 -5.27 -2.07 15.29
N GLU A 59 -4.03 -1.87 15.73
CA GLU A 59 -3.57 -0.68 16.43
C GLU A 59 -2.93 0.33 15.47
N ALA A 60 -3.31 1.59 15.59
CA ALA A 60 -2.71 2.68 14.82
C ALA A 60 -2.79 4.01 15.56
N PHE A 61 -1.78 4.86 15.36
CA PHE A 61 -1.93 6.29 15.67
C PHE A 61 -2.69 6.98 14.54
N ILE A 62 -3.73 7.75 14.88
CA ILE A 62 -4.53 8.50 13.91
C ILE A 62 -4.10 9.97 13.91
N PHE A 63 -3.59 10.44 12.78
CA PHE A 63 -3.20 11.83 12.56
C PHE A 63 -4.04 12.45 11.46
N SER A 64 -4.57 13.65 11.68
CA SER A 64 -5.37 14.38 10.69
C SER A 64 -4.53 15.41 9.96
N SER A 65 -4.33 15.21 8.66
CA SER A 65 -3.63 16.18 7.78
C SER A 65 -4.63 17.07 7.06
N SER A 66 -4.37 18.38 7.00
CA SER A 66 -5.26 19.33 6.32
C SER A 66 -5.21 19.16 4.79
N LYS A 67 -6.37 19.30 4.14
CA LYS A 67 -6.51 19.43 2.67
C LYS A 67 -6.32 20.88 2.20
N GLY A 68 -6.15 21.83 3.13
CA GLY A 68 -6.38 23.26 2.89
C GLY A 68 -7.86 23.64 3.05
N GLY A 69 -8.17 24.91 2.83
CA GLY A 69 -9.53 25.46 3.03
C GLY A 69 -9.83 25.82 4.48
N ASP A 70 -11.11 25.90 4.81
CA ASP A 70 -11.60 26.26 6.14
C ASP A 70 -11.26 25.18 7.18
N THR A 71 -10.47 25.54 8.20
CA THR A 71 -10.01 24.65 9.27
C THR A 71 -11.11 24.27 10.27
N SER A 72 -12.24 24.98 10.27
CA SER A 72 -13.41 24.60 11.08
C SER A 72 -14.18 23.42 10.50
N GLN A 73 -13.96 23.09 9.21
CA GLN A 73 -14.68 22.03 8.51
C GLN A 73 -13.94 20.68 8.61
N PRO A 74 -14.50 19.66 9.28
CA PRO A 74 -13.84 18.36 9.42
C PRO A 74 -13.56 17.65 8.08
N LEU A 75 -14.39 17.90 7.06
CA LEU A 75 -14.22 17.33 5.72
C LEU A 75 -12.95 17.85 5.00
N ASN A 76 -12.39 18.96 5.47
CA ASN A 76 -11.12 19.51 5.00
C ASN A 76 -9.89 18.84 5.62
N TYR A 77 -10.05 17.71 6.31
CA TYR A 77 -8.95 16.89 6.81
C TYR A 77 -8.93 15.49 6.19
N ARG A 78 -7.76 14.86 6.18
CA ARG A 78 -7.55 13.45 5.81
C ARG A 78 -6.96 12.74 7.03
N PRO A 79 -7.68 11.77 7.62
CA PRO A 79 -7.09 10.92 8.64
C PRO A 79 -6.02 10.02 7.99
N ILE A 80 -4.88 9.90 8.66
CA ILE A 80 -3.75 9.06 8.33
C ILE A 80 -3.56 8.10 9.50
N ALA A 81 -3.64 6.80 9.23
CA ALA A 81 -3.35 5.77 10.21
C ALA A 81 -1.88 5.35 10.10
N LEU A 82 -1.12 5.57 11.17
CA LEU A 82 0.23 5.03 11.31
C LEU A 82 0.14 3.65 11.97
N LEU A 83 0.09 2.63 11.12
CA LEU A 83 0.07 1.21 11.51
C LEU A 83 1.48 0.72 11.84
N ASN A 84 1.57 -0.35 12.62
CA ASN A 84 2.84 -1.04 12.89
C ASN A 84 3.49 -1.57 11.60
N THR A 85 4.82 -1.63 11.61
CA THR A 85 5.61 -1.92 10.41
C THR A 85 5.47 -3.36 9.95
N ASP A 86 5.35 -4.31 10.88
CA ASP A 86 5.08 -5.73 10.61
C ASP A 86 3.79 -5.95 9.81
N TYR A 87 2.70 -5.25 10.16
CA TYR A 87 1.45 -5.26 9.39
C TYR A 87 1.67 -4.73 7.96
N LYS A 88 2.44 -3.63 7.81
CA LYS A 88 2.79 -3.07 6.49
C LYS A 88 3.66 -4.05 5.67
N ILE A 89 4.51 -4.85 6.32
CA ILE A 89 5.29 -5.90 5.65
C ILE A 89 4.37 -7.03 5.17
N LEU A 90 3.44 -7.51 6.01
CA LEU A 90 2.46 -8.53 5.61
C LEU A 90 1.64 -8.08 4.41
N THR A 91 1.04 -6.88 4.49
CA THR A 91 0.22 -6.33 3.39
C THR A 91 1.02 -6.16 2.11
N ARG A 92 2.31 -5.84 2.18
CA ARG A 92 3.20 -5.81 1.00
C ARG A 92 3.38 -7.19 0.37
N VAL A 93 3.60 -8.24 1.19
CA VAL A 93 3.69 -9.62 0.70
C VAL A 93 2.38 -10.03 0.00
N LEU A 94 1.25 -9.77 0.64
CA LEU A 94 -0.07 -10.08 0.09
C LEU A 94 -0.35 -9.29 -1.21
N ALA A 95 -0.05 -8.00 -1.23
CA ALA A 95 -0.22 -7.16 -2.43
C ALA A 95 0.61 -7.68 -3.61
N TRP A 96 1.84 -8.14 -3.37
CA TRP A 96 2.67 -8.74 -4.42
C TRP A 96 2.04 -10.02 -4.97
N ARG A 97 1.56 -10.92 -4.10
CA ARG A 97 0.89 -12.17 -4.51
C ARG A 97 -0.44 -11.93 -5.23
N VAL A 98 -1.24 -10.95 -4.79
CA VAL A 98 -2.49 -10.61 -5.48
C VAL A 98 -2.18 -10.02 -6.85
N ARG A 99 -1.19 -9.13 -6.92
CA ARG A 99 -0.80 -8.45 -8.15
C ARG A 99 -0.35 -9.42 -9.26
N THR A 100 0.27 -10.56 -8.94
CA THR A 100 0.67 -11.54 -9.97
C THR A 100 -0.51 -12.14 -10.72
N HIS A 101 -1.72 -12.08 -10.15
CA HIS A 101 -2.94 -12.63 -10.75
C HIS A 101 -3.91 -11.55 -11.25
N THR A 102 -3.93 -10.36 -10.65
CA THR A 102 -4.98 -9.36 -10.95
C THR A 102 -4.64 -8.39 -12.08
N THR A 103 -3.37 -8.23 -12.45
CA THR A 103 -2.98 -7.25 -13.49
C THR A 103 -3.61 -7.53 -14.86
N GLN A 104 -3.85 -8.80 -15.17
CA GLN A 104 -4.50 -9.23 -16.42
C GLN A 104 -6.02 -8.94 -16.42
N LEU A 105 -6.61 -8.72 -15.24
CA LEU A 105 -8.04 -8.47 -15.07
C LEU A 105 -8.39 -6.97 -15.15
N PHE A 106 -7.41 -6.08 -15.16
CA PHE A 106 -7.65 -4.64 -15.19
C PHE A 106 -8.20 -4.19 -16.54
N HIS A 107 -9.40 -3.61 -16.52
CA HIS A 107 -10.01 -2.96 -17.67
C HIS A 107 -9.05 -1.94 -18.32
N ARG A 108 -9.16 -1.72 -19.64
CA ARG A 108 -8.24 -0.86 -20.40
C ARG A 108 -8.18 0.58 -19.89
N THR A 109 -9.24 1.05 -19.25
CA THR A 109 -9.34 2.41 -18.67
C THR A 109 -9.04 2.48 -17.17
N GLN A 110 -8.59 1.38 -16.56
CA GLN A 110 -8.09 1.39 -15.18
C GLN A 110 -6.64 1.89 -15.19
N PHE A 111 -6.42 3.15 -14.79
CA PHE A 111 -5.07 3.75 -14.78
C PHE A 111 -4.46 3.83 -13.37
N GLY A 112 -5.30 4.00 -12.34
CA GLY A 112 -4.85 4.04 -10.95
C GLY A 112 -4.46 2.66 -10.46
N TYR A 113 -3.32 2.60 -9.75
CA TYR A 113 -2.79 1.38 -9.12
C TYR A 113 -2.54 0.20 -10.09
N ALA A 114 -2.56 0.47 -11.40
CA ALA A 114 -2.30 -0.50 -12.44
C ALA A 114 -0.83 -0.40 -12.90
N PRO A 115 -0.02 -1.47 -12.76
CA PRO A 115 1.38 -1.47 -13.18
C PRO A 115 1.57 -1.07 -14.64
N GLY A 116 2.56 -0.22 -14.89
CA GLY A 116 2.87 0.26 -16.23
C GLY A 116 1.86 1.28 -16.80
N ARG A 117 0.86 1.68 -16.01
CA ARG A 117 -0.11 2.73 -16.35
C ARG A 117 0.05 3.90 -15.40
N ASN A 118 -0.15 5.10 -15.90
CA ASN A 118 0.01 6.32 -15.13
C ASN A 118 -1.09 7.35 -15.49
N ILE A 119 -1.14 8.46 -14.74
CA ILE A 119 -2.20 9.46 -14.89
C ILE A 119 -2.18 10.16 -16.26
N ARG A 120 -1.02 10.23 -16.92
CA ARG A 120 -0.88 10.81 -18.26
C ARG A 120 -1.63 9.98 -19.30
N ASP A 121 -1.56 8.66 -19.20
CA ASP A 121 -2.27 7.76 -20.11
C ASP A 121 -3.79 8.02 -20.09
N ALA A 122 -4.33 8.31 -18.89
CA ALA A 122 -5.74 8.69 -18.72
C ALA A 122 -6.06 10.04 -19.40
N ILE A 123 -5.19 11.03 -19.22
CA ILE A 123 -5.35 12.37 -19.82
C ILE A 123 -5.29 12.27 -21.35
N ASP A 124 -4.34 11.51 -21.89
CA ASP A 124 -4.14 11.37 -23.33
C ASP A 124 -5.31 10.61 -23.97
N LEU A 125 -5.82 9.56 -23.33
CA LEU A 125 -7.05 8.89 -23.76
C LEU A 125 -8.23 9.87 -23.83
N LEU A 126 -8.42 10.69 -22.79
CA LEU A 126 -9.51 11.67 -22.74
C LEU A 126 -9.38 12.73 -23.84
N LYS A 127 -8.16 13.22 -24.11
CA LYS A 127 -7.88 14.17 -25.20
C LYS A 127 -8.21 13.57 -26.56
N HIS A 128 -7.79 12.33 -26.80
CA HIS A 128 -8.03 11.63 -28.06
C HIS A 128 -9.54 11.42 -28.30
N GLN A 129 -10.29 11.02 -27.27
CA GLN A 129 -11.75 10.89 -27.36
C GLN A 129 -12.43 12.23 -27.69
N LYS A 130 -12.01 13.33 -27.05
CA LYS A 130 -12.56 14.66 -27.34
C LYS A 130 -12.32 15.10 -28.78
N LEU A 131 -11.15 14.82 -29.34
CA LEU A 131 -10.84 15.13 -30.75
C LEU A 131 -11.73 14.32 -31.70
N HIS A 132 -11.83 13.01 -31.44
CA HIS A 132 -12.62 12.11 -32.27
C HIS A 132 -14.11 12.49 -32.31
N VAL A 133 -14.71 12.89 -31.19
CA VAL A 133 -16.11 13.37 -31.16
C VAL A 133 -16.28 14.66 -31.96
N ARG A 134 -15.32 15.59 -31.88
CA ARG A 134 -15.36 16.85 -32.65
C ARG A 134 -15.29 16.60 -34.16
N THR A 135 -14.46 15.67 -34.60
CA THR A 135 -14.32 15.34 -36.03
C THR A 135 -15.55 14.61 -36.59
N MET A 136 -16.32 13.89 -35.76
CA MET A 136 -17.58 13.24 -36.18
C MET A 136 -18.79 14.18 -36.21
N GLN A 137 -18.66 15.39 -35.66
CA GLN A 137 -19.73 16.40 -35.62
C GLN A 137 -19.55 17.50 -36.69
N GLN A 138 -18.50 17.40 -37.52
CA GLN A 138 -18.24 18.24 -38.69
C GLN A 138 -18.53 17.44 -39.96
#